data_AF-A0A842LV14-F1
#
_entry.id   AF-A0A842LV14-F1
#
_cell.length_a   1.000
_cell.length_b   1.000
_cell.length_c   1.000
_cell.angle_alpha   90.00
_cell.angle_beta   90.00
_cell.angle_gamma   90.00
#
_symmetry.space_group_name_H-M   'P 1'
#
loop_
_entity.id
_entity.type
_entity.pdbx_description
1 polymer ?
#
loop_
_entity_poly.entity_id
_entity_poly.type
_entity_poly.pdbx_seq_one_letter_code
_entity_poly.pdbx_strand_id
1 'polypeptide(L)'
;MALTPRGDVLRTVMDYLERESRDAVDRRRDLWRSISDKFIRTADGSYTLKSEAGEAMHTRVGALTEAIEKFVKPTVSGIKDDLRVLDLCSGLGYNTAALLEFTDASSVTVDMVEISAGTMATALIVPSPNPAHKIVKGAY
;
A
#
# COMPACT_ATOMS: atom_id res chain seq x y z
N MET A 1 13.11 2.66 17.41
CA MET A 1 13.77 2.66 16.09
C MET A 1 12.66 2.47 15.07
N ALA A 2 12.49 3.38 14.11
CA ALA A 2 11.47 3.20 13.08
C ALA A 2 11.92 2.08 12.13
N LEU A 3 11.00 1.17 11.77
CA LEU A 3 11.29 0.13 10.80
C LEU A 3 11.44 0.78 9.41
N THR A 4 12.53 0.51 8.71
CA THR A 4 12.73 0.95 7.33
C THR A 4 12.56 -0.23 6.37
N PRO A 5 11.86 -0.03 5.23
CA PRO A 5 11.79 -1.03 4.18
C PRO A 5 13.17 -1.45 3.70
N ARG A 6 13.28 -2.70 3.24
CA ARG A 6 14.51 -3.19 2.62
C ARG A 6 14.92 -2.40 1.38
N GLY A 7 16.08 -1.75 1.43
CA GLY A 7 16.56 -0.86 0.38
C GLY A 7 16.88 -1.55 -0.95
N ASP A 8 17.18 -2.86 -0.93
CA ASP A 8 17.39 -3.64 -2.15
C ASP A 8 16.09 -3.86 -2.94
N VAL A 9 14.96 -4.04 -2.25
CA VAL A 9 13.64 -4.18 -2.87
C VAL A 9 13.27 -2.86 -3.56
N LEU A 10 13.38 -1.75 -2.84
CA LEU A 10 13.00 -0.44 -3.36
C LEU A 10 13.82 -0.06 -4.60
N ARG A 11 15.14 -0.31 -4.58
CA ARG A 11 15.99 -0.07 -5.76
C ARG A 11 15.58 -0.93 -6.96
N THR A 12 15.33 -2.22 -6.74
CA THR A 12 14.89 -3.13 -7.81
C THR A 12 13.59 -2.65 -8.46
N VAL A 13 12.65 -2.17 -7.63
CA VAL A 13 11.38 -1.61 -8.09
C VAL A 13 11.58 -0.33 -8.89
N MET A 14 12.40 0.61 -8.40
CA MET A 14 12.65 1.87 -9.08
C MET A 14 13.38 1.67 -10.42
N ASP A 15 14.43 0.85 -10.44
CA ASP A 15 15.17 0.50 -11.67
C ASP A 15 14.24 -0.10 -12.73
N TYR A 16 13.23 -0.85 -12.28
CA TYR A 16 12.23 -1.44 -13.16
C TYR A 16 11.26 -0.39 -13.71
N LEU A 17 10.69 0.48 -12.87
CA LEU A 17 9.77 1.52 -13.32
C LEU A 17 10.45 2.52 -14.26
N GLU A 18 11.74 2.82 -14.05
CA GLU A 18 12.52 3.64 -14.99
C GLU A 18 12.68 2.98 -16.36
N ARG A 19 12.70 1.64 -16.44
CA ARG A 19 12.74 0.92 -17.72
C ARG A 19 11.36 0.92 -18.38
N GLU A 20 10.31 0.63 -17.61
CA GLU A 20 8.91 0.70 -18.06
C GLU A 20 8.59 2.09 -18.62
N SER A 21 9.06 3.17 -17.98
CA SER A 21 8.84 4.53 -18.46
C SER A 21 9.55 4.87 -19.77
N ARG A 22 10.63 4.13 -20.12
CA ARG A 22 11.40 4.37 -21.35
C ARG A 22 10.84 3.61 -22.55
N ASP A 23 10.26 2.43 -22.33
CA ASP A 23 9.78 1.56 -23.40
C ASP A 23 8.26 1.33 -23.43
N ALA A 24 7.54 1.83 -22.41
CA ALA A 24 6.09 1.73 -22.24
C ALA A 24 5.55 0.29 -22.20
N VAL A 25 6.39 -0.70 -21.86
CA VAL A 25 5.97 -2.10 -21.77
C VAL A 25 5.76 -2.49 -20.31
N ASP A 26 4.51 -2.80 -19.96
CA ASP A 26 4.14 -3.33 -18.64
C ASP A 26 4.65 -4.76 -18.45
N ARG A 27 5.46 -4.93 -17.41
CA ARG A 27 6.02 -6.21 -16.94
C ARG A 27 5.92 -6.28 -15.41
N ARG A 28 5.02 -5.52 -14.79
CA ARG A 28 4.86 -5.44 -13.33
C ARG A 28 4.57 -6.81 -12.73
N ARG A 29 3.85 -7.66 -13.49
CA ARG A 29 3.60 -9.06 -13.11
C ARG A 29 4.87 -9.90 -13.06
N ASP A 30 5.79 -9.70 -14.00
CA ASP A 30 7.06 -10.44 -14.03
C ASP A 30 8.01 -9.93 -12.96
N LEU A 31 8.02 -8.61 -12.71
CA LEU A 31 8.70 -8.05 -11.55
C LEU A 31 8.16 -8.66 -10.26
N TRP A 32 6.84 -8.69 -10.07
CA TRP A 32 6.25 -9.29 -8.88
C TRP A 32 6.74 -10.73 -8.66
N ARG A 33 6.77 -11.55 -9.72
CA ARG A 33 7.27 -12.92 -9.63
C ARG A 33 8.72 -12.99 -9.17
N SER A 34 9.58 -12.05 -9.59
CA SER A 34 11.00 -12.04 -9.24
C SER A 34 11.33 -11.49 -7.84
N ILE A 35 10.41 -10.73 -7.23
CA ILE A 35 10.63 -10.11 -5.91
C ILE A 35 9.68 -10.60 -4.81
N SER A 36 8.68 -11.43 -5.14
CA SER A 36 7.61 -11.83 -4.21
C SER A 36 8.08 -12.55 -2.94
N ASP A 37 9.23 -13.23 -2.99
CA ASP A 37 9.87 -13.91 -1.84
C ASP A 37 10.37 -12.93 -0.76
N LYS A 38 10.58 -11.67 -1.17
CA LYS A 38 10.98 -10.57 -0.28
C LYS A 38 9.79 -9.97 0.48
N PHE A 39 8.57 -10.37 0.15
CA PHE A 39 7.35 -9.94 0.83
C PHE A 39 6.83 -11.03 1.77
N ILE A 40 6.00 -10.62 2.73
CA ILE A 40 5.25 -11.52 3.60
C ILE A 40 3.79 -11.38 3.23
N ARG A 41 3.15 -12.49 2.86
CA ARG A 41 1.69 -12.54 2.72
C ARG A 41 1.08 -12.65 4.12
N THR A 42 0.15 -11.76 4.44
CA THR A 42 -0.58 -11.76 5.70
C THR A 42 -1.86 -12.61 5.60
N ALA A 43 -2.57 -12.81 6.72
CA ALA A 43 -3.77 -13.64 6.72
C ALA A 43 -4.95 -13.03 5.94
N ASP A 44 -5.05 -11.70 5.86
CA ASP A 44 -6.08 -11.00 5.07
C ASP A 44 -5.74 -10.86 3.58
N GLY A 45 -4.67 -11.51 3.13
CA GLY A 45 -4.26 -11.52 1.73
C GLY A 45 -3.46 -10.30 1.27
N SER A 46 -3.25 -9.30 2.15
CA SER A 46 -2.32 -8.21 1.90
C SER A 46 -0.86 -8.70 1.92
N TYR A 47 0.04 -7.88 1.37
CA TYR A 47 1.48 -8.15 1.36
C TYR A 47 2.20 -7.06 2.11
N THR A 48 3.11 -7.43 2.99
CA THR A 48 3.94 -6.47 3.72
C THR A 48 5.42 -6.66 3.40
N LEU A 49 6.16 -5.56 3.40
CA LEU A 49 7.60 -5.57 3.24
C LEU A 49 8.26 -6.16 4.48
N LYS A 50 9.41 -6.82 4.28
CA LYS A 50 10.35 -7.11 5.36
C LYS A 50 11.17 -5.85 5.65
N SER A 51 11.37 -5.53 6.92
CA SER A 51 12.33 -4.52 7.34
C SER A 51 13.76 -5.05 7.18
N GLU A 52 14.74 -4.15 7.28
CA GLU A 52 16.17 -4.53 7.34
C GLU A 52 16.48 -5.49 8.50
N ALA A 53 15.69 -5.44 9.59
CA ALA A 53 15.79 -6.36 10.72
C ALA A 53 15.10 -7.73 10.48
N GLY A 54 14.52 -7.94 9.30
CA GLY A 54 13.78 -9.17 8.95
C GLY A 54 12.36 -9.25 9.53
N GLU A 55 11.90 -8.19 10.19
CA GLU A 55 10.56 -8.08 10.75
C GLU A 55 9.54 -7.66 9.70
N ALA A 56 8.27 -8.02 9.88
CA ALA A 56 7.21 -7.55 9.00
C ALA A 56 6.90 -6.07 9.28
N MET A 57 6.77 -5.25 8.25
CA MET A 57 6.40 -3.83 8.40
C MET A 57 4.95 -3.62 8.85
N HIS A 58 4.11 -4.66 8.74
CA HIS A 58 2.73 -4.70 9.25
C HIS A 58 2.54 -5.98 10.06
N THR A 59 1.52 -6.02 10.91
CA THR A 59 1.20 -7.23 11.67
C THR A 59 0.91 -8.42 10.74
N ARG A 60 1.23 -9.64 11.21
CA ARG A 60 0.95 -10.88 10.46
C ARG A 60 -0.55 -11.18 10.31
N VAL A 61 -1.37 -10.58 11.18
CA VAL A 61 -2.84 -10.65 11.12
C VAL A 61 -3.33 -10.08 9.79
N GLY A 62 -2.76 -8.98 9.32
CA GLY A 62 -3.22 -8.35 8.10
C GLY A 62 -3.01 -6.84 8.08
N ALA A 63 -2.44 -6.30 7.00
CA ALA A 63 -2.28 -4.85 6.87
C ALA A 63 -3.62 -4.13 6.71
N LEU A 64 -4.60 -4.77 6.05
CA LEU A 64 -5.94 -4.21 5.86
C LEU A 64 -6.76 -4.32 7.15
N THR A 65 -6.71 -5.47 7.82
CA THR A 65 -7.36 -5.69 9.12
C THR A 65 -6.84 -4.71 10.16
N GLU A 66 -5.53 -4.55 10.24
CA GLU A 66 -4.89 -3.58 11.11
C GLU A 66 -5.35 -2.15 10.80
N ALA A 67 -5.42 -1.79 9.51
CA ALA A 67 -5.87 -0.47 9.09
C ALA A 67 -7.32 -0.18 9.49
N ILE A 68 -8.22 -1.16 9.29
CA ILE A 68 -9.63 -1.04 9.65
C ILE A 68 -9.80 -0.80 11.15
N GLU A 69 -9.19 -1.65 11.97
CA GLU A 69 -9.39 -1.61 13.43
C GLU A 69 -8.68 -0.43 14.10
N LYS A 70 -7.47 -0.07 13.66
CA LYS A 70 -6.65 0.96 14.34
C LYS A 70 -6.88 2.37 13.82
N PHE A 71 -7.26 2.54 12.55
CA PHE A 71 -7.35 3.85 11.92
C PHE A 71 -8.75 4.16 11.41
N VAL A 72 -9.37 3.28 10.63
CA VAL A 72 -10.63 3.60 9.95
C VAL A 72 -11.79 3.69 10.93
N LYS A 73 -12.10 2.60 11.65
CA LYS A 73 -13.19 2.57 12.64
C LYS A 73 -13.15 3.74 13.64
N PRO A 74 -12.00 4.08 14.27
CA PRO A 74 -11.96 5.20 15.20
C PRO A 74 -12.07 6.59 14.53
N THR A 75 -11.78 6.71 13.22
CA THR A 75 -11.75 8.01 12.54
C THR A 75 -13.06 8.35 11.83
N VAL A 76 -13.72 7.37 11.20
CA VAL A 76 -14.81 7.67 10.23
C VAL A 76 -16.18 7.19 10.66
N SER A 77 -16.28 6.51 11.80
CA SER A 77 -17.55 6.01 12.32
C SER A 77 -18.56 7.16 12.51
N GLY A 78 -19.65 7.12 11.75
CA GLY A 78 -20.76 8.09 11.84
C GLY A 78 -20.68 9.28 10.88
N ILE A 79 -19.63 9.38 10.05
CA ILE A 79 -19.55 10.39 8.99
C ILE A 79 -20.23 9.84 7.73
N LYS A 80 -21.27 10.53 7.23
CA LYS A 80 -22.08 10.08 6.08
C LYS A 80 -22.00 10.97 4.84
N ASP A 81 -21.52 12.20 5.00
CA ASP A 81 -21.48 13.20 3.93
C ASP A 81 -20.06 13.32 3.35
N ASP A 82 -19.53 14.54 3.17
CA ASP A 82 -18.19 14.79 2.63
C ASP A 82 -17.09 14.44 3.64
N LEU A 83 -16.36 13.35 3.38
CA LEU A 83 -15.23 12.91 4.19
C LEU A 83 -13.91 13.32 3.56
N ARG A 84 -13.07 14.02 4.32
CA ARG A 84 -11.72 14.43 3.89
C ARG A 84 -10.66 13.87 4.82
N VAL A 85 -9.69 13.16 4.24
CA VAL A 85 -8.65 12.46 5.00
C VAL A 85 -7.28 12.83 4.46
N LEU A 86 -6.32 13.00 5.38
CA LEU A 86 -4.89 13.09 5.07
C LEU A 86 -4.23 11.77 5.46
N ASP A 87 -3.77 10.99 4.48
CA ASP A 87 -3.03 9.74 4.69
C ASP A 87 -1.52 10.02 4.65
N LEU A 88 -0.94 10.21 5.85
CA LEU A 88 0.49 10.42 6.03
C LEU A 88 1.23 9.08 6.07
N CYS A 89 2.33 9.00 5.33
CA CYS A 89 3.07 7.75 5.11
C CYS A 89 2.21 6.69 4.42
N SER A 90 1.57 7.11 3.32
CA SER A 90 0.59 6.28 2.61
C SER A 90 1.17 4.95 2.12
N GLY A 91 2.49 4.87 1.90
CA GLY A 91 3.21 3.63 1.66
C GLY A 91 2.56 2.76 0.59
N LEU A 92 2.13 1.56 0.97
CA LEU A 92 1.47 0.61 0.07
C LEU A 92 0.00 0.92 -0.23
N GLY A 93 -0.58 1.95 0.40
CA GLY A 93 -1.95 2.41 0.17
C GLY A 93 -3.04 1.64 0.93
N TYR A 94 -2.67 0.84 1.95
CA TYR A 94 -3.63 -0.01 2.66
C TYR A 94 -4.56 0.75 3.60
N ASN A 95 -4.11 1.84 4.21
CA ASN A 95 -4.96 2.68 5.06
C ASN A 95 -6.11 3.29 4.24
N THR A 96 -5.76 3.93 3.11
CA THR A 96 -6.76 4.47 2.20
C THR A 96 -7.63 3.37 1.58
N ALA A 97 -7.08 2.20 1.25
CA ALA A 97 -7.91 1.09 0.75
C ALA A 97 -8.92 0.60 1.78
N ALA A 98 -8.52 0.47 3.05
CA ALA A 98 -9.40 0.13 4.17
C ALA A 98 -10.47 1.19 4.39
N LEU A 99 -10.08 2.47 4.30
CA LEU A 99 -10.99 3.61 4.41
C LEU A 99 -12.11 3.52 3.37
N LEU A 100 -11.73 3.37 2.09
CA LEU A 100 -12.69 3.31 0.98
C LEU A 100 -13.57 2.07 1.01
N GLU A 101 -13.10 0.96 1.60
CA GLU A 101 -13.90 -0.26 1.76
C GLU A 101 -14.95 -0.15 2.88
N PHE A 102 -14.64 0.58 3.96
CA PHE A 102 -15.46 0.56 5.18
C PHE A 102 -16.28 1.84 5.40
N THR A 103 -15.96 2.94 4.72
CA THR A 103 -16.69 4.21 4.89
C THR A 103 -18.08 4.17 4.27
N ASP A 104 -19.06 4.75 4.97
CA ASP A 104 -20.42 4.98 4.48
C ASP A 104 -20.60 6.41 3.91
N ALA A 105 -19.50 7.18 3.81
CA ALA A 105 -19.51 8.53 3.29
C ALA A 105 -19.90 8.56 1.80
N SER A 106 -20.81 9.47 1.45
CA SER A 106 -21.26 9.66 0.06
C SER A 106 -20.19 10.28 -0.85
N SER A 107 -19.22 10.98 -0.28
CA SER A 107 -18.07 11.57 -0.98
C SER A 107 -16.82 11.41 -0.11
N VAL A 108 -15.70 11.03 -0.72
CA VAL A 108 -14.41 10.87 -0.04
C VAL A 108 -13.32 11.56 -0.84
N THR A 109 -12.60 12.48 -0.21
CA THR A 109 -11.36 13.07 -0.73
C THR A 109 -10.21 12.64 0.16
N VAL A 110 -9.14 12.12 -0.43
CA VAL A 110 -7.95 11.69 0.30
C VAL A 110 -6.71 12.34 -0.29
N ASP A 111 -5.99 13.10 0.54
CA ASP A 111 -4.66 13.59 0.23
C ASP A 111 -3.64 12.57 0.75
N MET A 112 -2.82 12.01 -0.12
CA MET A 112 -1.85 10.96 0.23
C MET A 112 -0.43 11.51 0.15
N VAL A 113 0.34 11.35 1.22
CA VAL A 113 1.73 11.83 1.29
C VAL A 113 2.65 10.69 1.67
N GLU A 114 3.63 10.40 0.81
CA GLU A 114 4.68 9.40 1.05
C GLU A 114 6.05 10.01 0.76
N ILE A 115 7.00 9.81 1.67
CA ILE A 115 8.37 10.33 1.52
C ILE A 115 9.20 9.45 0.58
N SER A 116 8.89 8.15 0.51
CA SER A 116 9.60 7.15 -0.27
C SER A 116 8.87 6.83 -1.56
N ALA A 117 9.30 7.45 -2.66
CA ALA A 117 8.81 7.12 -4.00
C ALA A 117 8.94 5.61 -4.31
N GLY A 118 10.00 4.95 -3.84
CA GLY A 118 10.18 3.50 -4.00
C GLY A 118 9.12 2.67 -3.25
N THR A 119 8.65 3.13 -2.09
CA THR A 119 7.59 2.44 -1.34
C THR A 119 6.26 2.61 -2.05
N MET A 120 5.95 3.81 -2.52
CA MET A 120 4.76 4.08 -3.35
C MET A 120 4.77 3.26 -4.64
N ALA A 121 5.91 3.22 -5.34
CA ALA A 121 6.14 2.39 -6.51
C ALA A 121 5.92 0.89 -6.23
N THR A 122 6.33 0.42 -5.06
CA THR A 122 6.12 -0.97 -4.64
C THR A 122 4.63 -1.31 -4.56
N ALA A 123 3.78 -0.35 -4.17
CA ALA A 123 2.34 -0.53 -4.14
C ALA A 123 1.77 -0.90 -5.52
N LEU A 124 2.31 -0.35 -6.61
CA LEU A 124 1.87 -0.63 -7.97
C LEU A 124 2.09 -2.11 -8.36
N ILE A 125 3.02 -2.80 -7.70
CA ILE A 125 3.48 -4.15 -8.08
C ILE A 125 2.87 -5.24 -7.21
N VAL A 126 2.68 -5.00 -5.90
CA VAL A 126 2.10 -6.01 -4.98
C VAL A 126 0.69 -6.40 -5.40
N PRO A 127 0.22 -7.65 -5.27
CA PRO A 127 -1.17 -7.98 -5.55
C PRO A 127 -2.13 -7.21 -4.64
N SER A 128 -3.27 -6.78 -5.20
CA SER A 128 -4.29 -6.07 -4.41
C SER A 128 -5.11 -7.05 -3.57
N PRO A 129 -5.25 -6.83 -2.24
CA PRO A 129 -6.04 -7.69 -1.37
C PRO A 129 -7.55 -7.50 -1.56
N ASN A 130 -7.99 -6.31 -1.99
CA ASN A 130 -9.39 -5.96 -2.21
C ASN A 130 -9.56 -5.05 -3.47
N PRO A 131 -10.79 -4.77 -3.93
CA PRO A 131 -11.04 -3.85 -5.05
C PRO A 131 -10.63 -2.40 -4.76
N ALA A 132 -10.84 -1.91 -3.53
CA ALA A 132 -10.50 -0.55 -3.14
C ALA A 132 -9.01 -0.23 -3.33
N HIS A 133 -8.12 -1.19 -3.05
CA HIS A 133 -6.69 -1.04 -3.26
C HIS A 133 -6.32 -0.84 -4.74
N LYS A 134 -7.11 -1.37 -5.68
CA LYS A 134 -6.90 -1.10 -7.12
C LYS A 134 -7.20 0.36 -7.47
N ILE A 135 -8.20 0.95 -6.82
CA ILE A 135 -8.54 2.38 -6.98
C ILE A 135 -7.37 3.22 -6.47
N VAL A 136 -6.87 2.92 -5.26
CA VAL A 136 -5.74 3.62 -4.64
C VAL A 136 -4.50 3.59 -5.53
N LYS A 137 -4.18 2.44 -6.13
CA LYS A 137 -3.06 2.33 -7.07
C LYS A 137 -3.21 3.18 -8.33
N GLY A 138 -4.43 3.43 -8.78
CA GLY A 138 -4.68 4.30 -9.92
C GLY A 138 -4.39 5.77 -9.62
N ALA A 139 -4.26 6.14 -8.34
CA ALA A 139 -3.92 7.49 -7.89
C ALA A 139 -2.41 7.69 -7.63
N TYR A 140 -1.61 6.62 -7.74
CA TYR A 140 -0.14 6.65 -7.67
C TYR A 140 0.47 6.75 -9.07
#